data_AF-A0A1G9SAU6-F1
#
_entry.id   AF-A0A1G9SAU6-F1
#
_cell.length_a   1.000
_cell.length_b   1.000
_cell.length_c   1.000
_cell.angle_alpha   90.00
_cell.angle_beta   90.00
_cell.angle_gamma   90.00
#
_symmetry.space_group_name_H-M   'P 1'
#
loop_
_entity.id
_entity.type
_entity.pdbx_description
1 polymer ?
#
loop_
_entity_poly.entity_id
_entity_poly.type
_entity_poly.pdbx_seq_one_letter_code
_entity_poly.pdbx_strand_id
1 'polypeptide(L)'
;MLENLADACSADGQHDRAIASYEEAVEAWTRKWGAAHPRTLRSRRDLAMVQRAAGRHRSSLGTLEALIGERERADGPNHAAVLSLRYDVVAGHNAAGDHVRAAELAEQLLTDTARVRGRGHITTLNTRMQLTNAWRQSGQYQRAMVGYETLVEEYTRFHGQEHTGTLAARRLQGFCFSERLDCEQAITLGQALVNDRIRIQGAEHPDVLHERRNVARWREWADDRAGALQDLDLLLRDHEQILGAEHPDTLDVRGAVAWTMLGESTAVRAVGECTTLLEDVTFSTRLLPTDTDYPQRVLDHRLVNIDADWLYRGSRRTRLHPSGAHSDFLRPESAHLLLTLAEHSR
;
A
#
# COMPACT_ATOMS: atom_id res chain seq x y z
N MET A 1 18.76 -9.36 12.47
CA MET A 1 18.84 -8.07 13.17
C MET A 1 18.92 -6.93 12.16
N LEU A 2 19.94 -6.85 11.30
CA LEU A 2 20.06 -5.80 10.28
C LEU A 2 18.84 -5.68 9.35
N GLU A 3 18.32 -6.80 8.84
CA GLU A 3 17.13 -6.74 7.96
C GLU A 3 15.86 -6.35 8.69
N ASN A 4 15.62 -6.87 9.90
CA ASN A 4 14.46 -6.47 10.70
C ASN A 4 14.52 -4.97 11.05
N LEU A 5 15.72 -4.44 11.29
CA LEU A 5 15.93 -3.01 11.48
C LEU A 5 15.67 -2.24 10.18
N ALA A 6 16.09 -2.78 9.04
CA ALA A 6 15.83 -2.19 7.73
C ALA A 6 14.33 -2.15 7.40
N ASP A 7 13.60 -3.24 7.66
CA ASP A 7 12.15 -3.33 7.54
C ASP A 7 11.47 -2.25 8.40
N ALA A 8 11.91 -2.12 9.66
CA ALA A 8 11.36 -1.12 10.58
C ALA A 8 11.66 0.32 10.14
N CYS A 9 12.90 0.61 9.73
CA CYS A 9 13.28 1.91 9.17
C CYS A 9 12.49 2.23 7.90
N SER A 10 12.25 1.24 7.03
CA SER A 10 11.47 1.42 5.82
C SER A 10 10.00 1.72 6.13
N ALA A 11 9.44 1.05 7.13
CA ALA A 11 8.06 1.29 7.59
C ALA A 11 7.89 2.70 8.19
N ASP A 12 8.94 3.25 8.81
CA ASP A 12 8.97 4.61 9.37
C ASP A 12 9.34 5.68 8.32
N GLY A 13 9.45 5.32 7.04
CA GLY A 13 9.85 6.25 5.97
C GLY A 13 11.33 6.65 5.97
N GLN A 14 12.14 6.09 6.86
CA GLN A 14 13.59 6.30 6.94
C GLN A 14 14.32 5.46 5.90
N HIS A 15 13.98 5.66 4.63
CA HIS A 15 14.40 4.81 3.53
C HIS A 15 15.93 4.76 3.34
N ASP A 16 16.65 5.86 3.58
CA ASP A 16 18.11 5.88 3.46
C ASP A 16 18.80 4.98 4.50
N ARG A 17 18.29 4.96 5.74
CA ARG A 17 18.79 4.06 6.78
C ARG A 17 18.43 2.61 6.50
N ALA A 18 17.22 2.37 5.97
CA ALA A 18 16.80 1.05 5.55
C ALA A 18 17.69 0.51 4.43
N ILE A 19 17.99 1.33 3.41
CA ILE A 19 18.91 0.97 2.31
C ILE A 19 20.29 0.62 2.86
N ALA A 20 20.88 1.47 3.69
CA ALA A 20 22.21 1.22 4.26
C ALA A 20 22.25 -0.09 5.08
N SER A 21 21.20 -0.36 5.87
CA SER A 21 21.08 -1.58 6.67
C SER A 21 20.96 -2.84 5.79
N TYR A 22 20.23 -2.75 4.68
CA TYR A 22 20.13 -3.84 3.70
C TYR A 22 21.43 -4.04 2.93
N GLU A 23 22.14 -2.97 2.55
CA GLU A 23 23.46 -3.07 1.90
C GLU A 23 24.46 -3.80 2.82
N GLU A 24 24.52 -3.43 4.10
CA GLU A 24 25.36 -4.12 5.09
C GLU A 24 24.95 -5.60 5.26
N ALA A 25 23.65 -5.89 5.31
CA ALA A 25 23.15 -7.26 5.39
C ALA A 25 23.56 -8.07 4.15
N VAL A 26 23.42 -7.52 2.95
CA VAL A 26 23.81 -8.15 1.69
C VAL A 26 25.31 -8.45 1.68
N GLU A 27 26.16 -7.52 2.13
CA GLU A 27 27.60 -7.75 2.23
C GLU A 27 27.94 -8.85 3.24
N ALA A 28 27.29 -8.85 4.41
CA ALA A 28 27.49 -9.87 5.43
C ALA A 28 27.09 -11.26 4.92
N TRP A 29 25.95 -11.40 4.25
CA TRP A 29 25.50 -12.67 3.68
C TRP A 29 26.37 -13.12 2.50
N THR A 30 26.81 -12.18 1.67
CA THR A 30 27.74 -12.47 0.57
C THR A 30 29.06 -13.01 1.10
N ARG A 31 29.62 -12.42 2.16
CA ARG A 31 30.85 -12.92 2.81
C ARG A 31 30.67 -14.30 3.44
N LYS A 32 29.52 -14.54 4.08
CA LYS A 32 29.29 -15.78 4.84
C LYS A 32 28.91 -16.97 3.95
N TRP A 33 28.08 -16.74 2.94
CA TRP A 33 27.45 -17.80 2.15
C TRP A 33 27.58 -17.64 0.63
N GLY A 34 28.14 -16.52 0.17
CA GLY A 34 28.29 -16.21 -1.26
C GLY A 34 27.11 -15.43 -1.83
N ALA A 35 27.36 -14.79 -2.99
CA ALA A 35 26.38 -13.93 -3.68
C ALA A 35 25.14 -14.70 -4.17
N ALA A 36 25.33 -15.96 -4.58
CA ALA A 36 24.27 -16.83 -5.11
C ALA A 36 23.44 -17.54 -4.03
N HIS A 37 23.79 -17.38 -2.74
CA HIS A 37 23.06 -18.08 -1.68
C HIS A 37 21.61 -17.55 -1.58
N PRO A 38 20.59 -18.42 -1.40
CA PRO A 38 19.19 -18.00 -1.35
C PRO A 38 18.88 -16.89 -0.36
N ARG A 39 19.60 -16.84 0.78
CA ARG A 39 19.47 -15.73 1.74
C ARG A 39 19.93 -14.41 1.14
N THR A 40 21.14 -14.36 0.58
CA THR A 40 21.72 -13.16 -0.03
C THR A 40 20.82 -12.63 -1.15
N LEU A 41 20.29 -13.52 -1.97
CA LEU A 41 19.38 -13.16 -3.06
C LEU A 41 18.04 -12.59 -2.54
N ARG A 42 17.53 -13.12 -1.43
CA ARG A 42 16.36 -12.54 -0.74
C ARG A 42 16.67 -11.13 -0.26
N SER A 43 17.77 -10.93 0.47
CA SER A 43 18.15 -9.62 1.01
C SER A 43 18.39 -8.58 -0.09
N ARG A 44 18.96 -8.98 -1.23
CA ARG A 44 19.12 -8.10 -2.41
C ARG A 44 17.78 -7.73 -3.06
N ARG A 45 16.82 -8.65 -3.09
CA ARG A 45 15.45 -8.36 -3.55
C ARG A 45 14.79 -7.34 -2.61
N ASP A 46 14.95 -7.53 -1.30
CA ASP A 46 14.38 -6.64 -0.29
C ASP A 46 15.01 -5.24 -0.35
N LEU A 47 16.34 -5.16 -0.55
CA LEU A 47 17.04 -3.90 -0.87
C LEU A 47 16.42 -3.20 -2.08
N ALA A 48 16.16 -3.93 -3.17
CA ALA A 48 15.54 -3.35 -4.36
C ALA A 48 14.12 -2.84 -4.08
N MET A 49 13.34 -3.51 -3.23
CA MET A 49 12.01 -3.05 -2.83
C MET A 49 12.07 -1.74 -2.02
N VAL A 50 13.00 -1.61 -1.08
CA VAL A 50 13.19 -0.36 -0.32
C VAL A 50 13.70 0.76 -1.23
N GLN A 51 14.65 0.48 -2.13
CA GLN A 51 15.09 1.44 -3.14
C GLN A 51 13.92 1.98 -3.97
N ARG A 52 12.97 1.11 -4.36
CA ARG A 52 11.76 1.54 -5.07
C ARG A 52 10.86 2.42 -4.19
N ALA A 53 10.64 2.05 -2.94
CA ALA A 53 9.86 2.86 -1.99
C ALA A 53 10.48 4.25 -1.78
N ALA A 54 11.82 4.34 -1.78
CA ALA A 54 12.57 5.59 -1.70
C ALA A 54 12.55 6.44 -2.99
N GLY A 55 11.83 6.02 -4.04
CA GLY A 55 11.86 6.67 -5.36
C GLY A 55 13.15 6.44 -6.17
N ARG A 56 14.08 5.60 -5.68
CA ARG A 56 15.35 5.25 -6.36
C ARG A 56 15.12 4.15 -7.41
N HIS A 57 14.22 4.41 -8.36
CA HIS A 57 13.74 3.41 -9.33
C HIS A 57 14.86 2.78 -10.17
N ARG A 58 15.85 3.57 -10.61
CA ARG A 58 16.97 3.05 -11.40
C ARG A 58 17.82 2.04 -10.64
N SER A 59 18.12 2.31 -9.37
CA SER A 59 18.89 1.41 -8.51
C SER A 59 18.11 0.12 -8.23
N SER A 60 16.80 0.25 -7.98
CA SER A 60 15.90 -0.88 -7.77
C SER A 60 15.88 -1.81 -8.98
N LEU A 61 15.61 -1.26 -10.17
CA LEU A 61 15.57 -2.03 -11.42
C LEU A 61 16.92 -2.70 -11.71
N GLY A 62 18.03 -1.98 -11.59
CA GLY A 62 19.37 -2.56 -11.80
C GLY A 62 19.68 -3.72 -10.84
N THR A 63 19.24 -3.62 -9.58
CA THR A 63 19.39 -4.71 -8.61
C THR A 63 18.56 -5.94 -9.00
N LEU A 64 17.30 -5.73 -9.42
CA LEU A 64 16.41 -6.82 -9.84
C LEU A 64 16.89 -7.49 -11.14
N GLU A 65 17.34 -6.73 -12.13
CA GLU A 65 17.88 -7.25 -13.39
C GLU A 65 19.13 -8.11 -13.18
N ALA A 66 20.05 -7.67 -12.29
CA ALA A 66 21.20 -8.47 -11.90
C ALA A 66 20.79 -9.79 -11.23
N LEU A 67 19.80 -9.75 -10.32
CA LEU A 67 19.27 -10.96 -9.67
C LEU A 67 18.60 -11.91 -10.65
N ILE A 68 17.86 -11.39 -11.64
CA ILE A 68 17.26 -12.20 -12.71
C ILE A 68 18.35 -12.92 -13.48
N GLY A 69 19.37 -12.21 -13.99
CA GLY A 69 20.43 -12.83 -14.77
C GLY A 69 21.21 -13.91 -14.00
N GLU A 70 21.42 -13.73 -12.70
CA GLU A 70 22.03 -14.74 -11.83
C GLU A 70 21.12 -15.96 -11.63
N ARG A 71 19.83 -15.74 -11.36
CA ARG A 71 18.84 -16.80 -11.14
C ARG A 71 18.52 -17.58 -12.40
N GLU A 72 18.46 -16.92 -13.54
CA GLU A 72 18.23 -17.57 -14.83
C GLU A 72 19.38 -18.51 -15.20
N ARG A 73 20.63 -18.13 -14.92
CA ARG A 73 21.80 -18.99 -15.12
C ARG A 73 21.81 -20.21 -14.20
N ALA A 74 21.32 -20.07 -12.96
CA ALA A 74 21.32 -21.13 -11.97
C ALA A 74 20.14 -22.10 -12.12
N ASP A 75 18.93 -21.55 -12.26
CA ASP A 75 17.67 -22.31 -12.14
C ASP A 75 16.88 -22.38 -13.46
N GLY A 76 17.30 -21.62 -14.48
CA GLY A 76 16.60 -21.48 -15.75
C GLY A 76 15.52 -20.38 -15.77
N PRO A 77 15.11 -19.90 -16.96
CA PRO A 77 14.22 -18.74 -17.12
C PRO A 77 12.78 -18.96 -16.62
N ASN A 78 12.36 -20.22 -16.50
CA ASN A 78 11.01 -20.59 -16.07
C ASN A 78 10.92 -20.89 -14.57
N HIS A 79 12.01 -20.73 -13.83
CA HIS A 79 12.02 -21.02 -12.40
C HIS A 79 11.13 -20.04 -11.62
N ALA A 80 10.46 -20.53 -10.59
CA ALA A 80 9.51 -19.76 -9.79
C ALA A 80 10.10 -18.45 -9.21
N ALA A 81 11.38 -18.46 -8.83
CA ALA A 81 12.07 -17.28 -8.32
C ALA A 81 12.34 -16.24 -9.42
N VAL A 82 12.68 -16.67 -10.64
CA VAL A 82 12.88 -15.78 -11.79
C VAL A 82 11.57 -15.09 -12.15
N LEU A 83 10.47 -15.85 -12.24
CA LEU A 83 9.14 -15.28 -12.52
C LEU A 83 8.71 -14.26 -11.45
N SER A 84 9.05 -14.50 -10.18
CA SER A 84 8.79 -13.55 -9.10
C SER A 84 9.60 -12.26 -9.25
N LEU A 85 10.88 -12.35 -9.62
CA LEU A 85 11.71 -11.17 -9.84
C LEU A 85 11.25 -10.38 -11.06
N ARG A 86 10.86 -11.05 -12.15
CA ARG A 86 10.27 -10.41 -13.34
C ARG A 86 8.96 -9.69 -12.98
N TYR A 87 8.15 -10.24 -12.08
CA TYR A 87 6.97 -9.56 -11.54
C TYR A 87 7.36 -8.25 -10.81
N ASP A 88 8.42 -8.27 -10.01
CA ASP A 88 8.89 -7.06 -9.32
C ASP A 88 9.46 -6.01 -10.26
N VAL A 89 10.10 -6.42 -11.36
CA VAL A 89 10.57 -5.52 -12.42
C VAL A 89 9.39 -4.82 -13.09
N VAL A 90 8.31 -5.55 -13.43
CA VAL A 90 7.06 -4.95 -13.94
C VAL A 90 6.53 -3.90 -12.96
N ALA A 91 6.45 -4.24 -11.67
CA ALA A 91 6.03 -3.30 -10.64
C ALA A 91 6.99 -2.11 -10.49
N GLY A 92 8.29 -2.32 -10.69
CA GLY A 92 9.32 -1.29 -10.69
C GLY A 92 9.15 -0.27 -11.83
N HIS A 93 8.91 -0.73 -13.06
CA HIS A 93 8.60 0.15 -14.20
C HIS A 93 7.29 0.92 -13.98
N ASN A 94 6.25 0.26 -13.47
CA ASN A 94 5.00 0.93 -13.12
C ASN A 94 5.21 2.04 -12.08
N ALA A 95 6.00 1.78 -11.04
CA ALA A 95 6.32 2.78 -10.01
C ALA A 95 7.16 3.95 -10.56
N ALA A 96 8.00 3.69 -11.58
CA ALA A 96 8.78 4.73 -12.26
C ALA A 96 7.98 5.55 -13.28
N GLY A 97 6.68 5.25 -13.48
CA GLY A 97 5.83 5.88 -14.49
C GLY A 97 6.01 5.33 -15.91
N ASP A 98 6.85 4.32 -16.11
CA ASP A 98 7.09 3.70 -17.42
C ASP A 98 6.06 2.59 -17.69
N HIS A 99 4.80 3.00 -17.83
CA HIS A 99 3.67 2.10 -17.97
C HIS A 99 3.67 1.32 -19.29
N VAL A 100 4.25 1.88 -20.35
CA VAL A 100 4.38 1.18 -21.65
C VAL A 100 5.34 0.00 -21.50
N ARG A 101 6.53 0.23 -20.92
CA ARG A 101 7.48 -0.85 -20.69
C ARG A 101 6.96 -1.89 -19.70
N ALA A 102 6.26 -1.44 -18.65
CA ALA A 102 5.62 -2.33 -17.70
C ALA A 102 4.61 -3.26 -18.39
N ALA A 103 3.79 -2.74 -19.32
CA ALA A 103 2.83 -3.55 -20.08
C ALA A 103 3.53 -4.61 -20.95
N GLU A 104 4.55 -4.23 -21.72
CA GLU A 104 5.31 -5.18 -22.57
C GLU A 104 5.91 -6.33 -21.73
N LEU A 105 6.55 -6.00 -20.61
CA LEU A 105 7.16 -6.99 -19.73
C LEU A 105 6.10 -7.87 -19.06
N ALA A 106 4.95 -7.29 -18.69
CA ALA A 106 3.85 -8.03 -18.11
C ALA A 106 3.18 -8.98 -19.11
N GLU A 107 3.06 -8.63 -20.40
CA GLU A 107 2.55 -9.53 -21.44
C GLU A 107 3.45 -10.78 -21.60
N GLN A 108 4.77 -10.58 -21.62
CA GLN A 108 5.74 -11.68 -21.66
C GLN A 108 5.65 -12.55 -20.41
N LEU A 109 5.64 -11.92 -19.23
CA LEU A 109 5.54 -12.63 -17.95
C LEU A 109 4.22 -13.39 -17.82
N LEU A 110 3.11 -12.83 -18.32
CA LEU A 110 1.80 -13.48 -18.29
C LEU A 110 1.82 -14.77 -19.12
N THR A 111 2.45 -14.72 -20.29
CA THR A 111 2.61 -15.90 -21.16
C THR A 111 3.42 -17.00 -20.46
N ASP A 112 4.55 -16.64 -19.85
CA ASP A 112 5.41 -17.60 -19.14
C ASP A 112 4.73 -18.15 -17.87
N THR A 113 4.10 -17.29 -17.06
CA THR A 113 3.40 -17.72 -15.84
C THR A 113 2.19 -18.58 -16.15
N ALA A 114 1.42 -18.27 -17.20
CA ALA A 114 0.31 -19.11 -17.65
C ALA A 114 0.78 -20.49 -18.13
N ARG A 115 1.91 -20.57 -18.84
CA ARG A 115 2.51 -21.83 -19.30
C ARG A 115 3.04 -22.68 -18.15
N VAL A 116 3.72 -22.07 -17.18
CA VAL A 116 4.40 -22.78 -16.09
C VAL A 116 3.46 -23.13 -14.93
N ARG A 117 2.56 -22.21 -14.55
CA ARG A 117 1.72 -22.35 -13.36
C ARG A 117 0.23 -22.53 -13.67
N GLY A 118 -0.16 -22.33 -14.93
CA GLY A 118 -1.56 -22.38 -15.36
C GLY A 118 -2.26 -21.02 -15.29
N ARG A 119 -3.34 -20.91 -16.07
CA ARG A 119 -4.14 -19.68 -16.21
C ARG A 119 -4.80 -19.21 -14.92
N GLY A 120 -5.28 -20.13 -14.08
CA GLY A 120 -5.95 -19.81 -12.83
C GLY A 120 -5.03 -19.58 -11.63
N HIS A 121 -3.71 -19.72 -11.79
CA HIS A 121 -2.79 -19.54 -10.68
C HIS A 121 -2.75 -18.08 -10.23
N ILE A 122 -2.68 -17.85 -8.91
CA ILE A 122 -2.76 -16.51 -8.31
C ILE A 122 -1.75 -15.53 -8.90
N THR A 123 -0.51 -15.97 -9.14
CA THR A 123 0.51 -15.10 -9.74
C THR A 123 0.25 -14.77 -11.20
N THR A 124 -0.38 -15.68 -11.95
CA THR A 124 -0.77 -15.43 -13.36
C THR A 124 -1.84 -14.33 -13.39
N LEU A 125 -2.84 -14.43 -12.51
CA LEU A 125 -3.90 -13.42 -12.38
C LEU A 125 -3.36 -12.08 -11.84
N ASN A 126 -2.43 -12.10 -10.89
CA ASN A 126 -1.74 -10.89 -10.41
C ASN A 126 -0.90 -10.22 -11.52
N THR A 127 -0.24 -11.00 -12.39
CA THR A 127 0.47 -10.44 -13.55
C THR A 127 -0.51 -9.80 -14.54
N ARG A 128 -1.66 -10.44 -14.80
CA ARG A 128 -2.73 -9.84 -15.62
C ARG A 128 -3.22 -8.53 -15.00
N MET A 129 -3.41 -8.48 -13.69
CA MET A 129 -3.79 -7.24 -12.98
C MET A 129 -2.77 -6.11 -13.19
N GLN A 130 -1.46 -6.40 -13.08
CA GLN A 130 -0.41 -5.41 -13.35
C GLN A 130 -0.43 -4.92 -14.80
N LEU A 131 -0.64 -5.83 -15.75
CA LEU A 131 -0.77 -5.50 -17.17
C LEU A 131 -1.97 -4.59 -17.43
N THR A 132 -3.14 -4.94 -16.90
CA THR A 132 -4.36 -4.16 -17.08
C THR A 132 -4.24 -2.79 -16.43
N ASN A 133 -3.59 -2.69 -15.26
CA ASN A 133 -3.32 -1.40 -14.63
C ASN A 133 -2.28 -0.57 -15.39
N ALA A 134 -1.29 -1.20 -16.04
CA ALA A 134 -0.35 -0.50 -16.93
C ALA A 134 -1.06 0.05 -18.18
N TRP A 135 -1.99 -0.70 -18.78
CA TRP A 135 -2.85 -0.17 -19.85
C TRP A 135 -3.68 1.03 -19.38
N ARG A 136 -4.28 0.96 -18.19
CA ARG A 136 -5.04 2.07 -17.61
C ARG A 136 -4.19 3.32 -17.44
N GLN A 137 -3.03 3.20 -16.79
CA GLN A 137 -2.14 4.34 -16.52
C GLN A 137 -1.46 4.90 -17.78
N SER A 138 -1.35 4.12 -18.85
CA SER A 138 -0.90 4.60 -20.17
C SER A 138 -2.03 5.16 -21.05
N GLY A 139 -3.25 5.30 -20.52
CA GLY A 139 -4.40 5.85 -21.24
C GLY A 139 -5.10 4.88 -22.21
N GLN A 140 -4.71 3.60 -22.23
CA GLN A 140 -5.34 2.56 -23.05
C GLN A 140 -6.61 2.01 -22.39
N TYR A 141 -7.55 2.91 -22.05
CA TYR A 141 -8.72 2.60 -21.22
C TYR A 141 -9.65 1.52 -21.79
N GLN A 142 -9.80 1.43 -23.13
CA GLN A 142 -10.61 0.37 -23.74
C GLN A 142 -10.01 -1.03 -23.48
N ARG A 143 -8.69 -1.17 -23.61
CA ARG A 143 -7.98 -2.43 -23.31
C ARG A 143 -8.04 -2.74 -21.81
N ALA A 144 -7.87 -1.71 -20.97
CA ALA A 144 -7.95 -1.86 -19.53
C ALA A 144 -9.34 -2.34 -19.08
N MET A 145 -10.41 -1.78 -19.63
CA MET A 145 -11.78 -2.14 -19.28
C MET A 145 -12.08 -3.62 -19.57
N VAL A 146 -11.82 -4.07 -20.81
CA VAL A 146 -11.98 -5.49 -21.20
C VAL A 146 -11.07 -6.39 -20.34
N GLY A 147 -9.86 -5.91 -20.05
CA GLY A 147 -8.91 -6.61 -19.19
C GLY A 147 -9.43 -6.80 -17.76
N TYR A 148 -10.03 -5.77 -17.15
CA TYR A 148 -10.58 -5.85 -15.80
C TYR A 148 -11.82 -6.72 -15.72
N GLU A 149 -12.73 -6.62 -16.70
CA GLU A 149 -13.90 -7.50 -16.80
C GLU A 149 -13.48 -8.97 -16.85
N THR A 150 -12.57 -9.30 -17.78
CA THR A 150 -12.02 -10.66 -17.90
C THR A 150 -11.31 -11.09 -16.61
N LEU A 151 -10.58 -10.18 -15.96
CA LEU A 151 -9.86 -10.47 -14.73
C LEU A 151 -10.81 -10.78 -13.56
N VAL A 152 -11.92 -10.04 -13.42
CA VAL A 152 -12.96 -10.30 -12.41
C VAL A 152 -13.61 -11.65 -12.66
N GLU A 153 -13.94 -11.98 -13.91
CA GLU A 153 -14.49 -13.30 -14.27
C GLU A 153 -13.52 -14.44 -13.94
N GLU A 154 -12.24 -14.30 -14.33
CA GLU A 154 -11.21 -15.31 -14.06
C GLU A 154 -10.98 -15.50 -12.56
N TYR A 155 -10.83 -14.41 -11.80
CA TYR A 155 -10.67 -14.48 -10.35
C TYR A 155 -11.87 -15.13 -9.67
N THR A 156 -13.08 -14.73 -10.06
CA THR A 156 -14.33 -15.31 -9.53
C THR A 156 -14.41 -16.80 -9.84
N ARG A 157 -14.07 -17.21 -11.07
CA ARG A 157 -14.10 -18.61 -11.50
C ARG A 157 -13.10 -19.49 -10.75
N PHE A 158 -11.88 -19.01 -10.52
CA PHE A 158 -10.81 -19.85 -9.97
C PHE A 158 -10.69 -19.75 -8.44
N HIS A 159 -11.00 -18.61 -7.84
CA HIS A 159 -10.79 -18.34 -6.41
C HIS A 159 -12.07 -17.93 -5.67
N GLY A 160 -13.17 -17.71 -6.38
CA GLY A 160 -14.47 -17.34 -5.79
C GLY A 160 -14.71 -15.83 -5.72
N GLN A 161 -15.98 -15.46 -5.55
CA GLN A 161 -16.43 -14.06 -5.55
C GLN A 161 -15.88 -13.24 -4.38
N GLU A 162 -15.61 -13.89 -3.25
CA GLU A 162 -15.18 -13.26 -1.99
C GLU A 162 -13.65 -13.17 -1.86
N HIS A 163 -12.91 -13.76 -2.79
CA HIS A 163 -11.46 -13.74 -2.74
C HIS A 163 -10.93 -12.30 -2.88
N THR A 164 -9.91 -11.95 -2.09
CA THR A 164 -9.33 -10.59 -2.04
C THR A 164 -8.89 -10.10 -3.43
N GLY A 165 -8.38 -10.98 -4.27
CA GLY A 165 -8.03 -10.67 -5.67
C GLY A 165 -9.24 -10.30 -6.53
N THR A 166 -10.40 -10.93 -6.32
CA THR A 166 -11.66 -10.60 -7.00
C THR A 166 -12.14 -9.21 -6.59
N LEU A 167 -12.13 -8.93 -5.29
CA LEU A 167 -12.52 -7.64 -4.74
C LEU A 167 -11.59 -6.51 -5.22
N ALA A 168 -10.28 -6.77 -5.27
CA ALA A 168 -9.29 -5.82 -5.80
C ALA A 168 -9.48 -5.55 -7.30
N ALA A 169 -9.75 -6.59 -8.12
CA ALA A 169 -10.02 -6.42 -9.54
C ALA A 169 -11.29 -5.59 -9.79
N ARG A 170 -12.36 -5.81 -9.02
CA ARG A 170 -13.60 -5.00 -9.07
C ARG A 170 -13.33 -3.54 -8.73
N ARG A 171 -12.58 -3.25 -7.65
CA ARG A 171 -12.19 -1.86 -7.32
C ARG A 171 -11.48 -1.18 -8.49
N LEU A 172 -10.49 -1.85 -9.11
CA LEU A 172 -9.76 -1.30 -10.24
C LEU A 172 -10.63 -1.13 -11.51
N GLN A 173 -11.63 -2.00 -11.69
CA GLN A 173 -12.67 -1.83 -12.71
C GLN A 173 -13.49 -0.56 -12.48
N GLY A 174 -13.92 -0.30 -11.24
CA GLY A 174 -14.61 0.95 -10.85
C GLY A 174 -13.80 2.20 -11.18
N PHE A 175 -12.48 2.18 -10.88
CA PHE A 175 -11.58 3.25 -11.29
C PHE A 175 -11.56 3.46 -12.81
N CYS A 176 -11.48 2.38 -13.59
CA CYS A 176 -11.49 2.46 -15.04
C CYS A 176 -12.78 3.07 -15.61
N PHE A 177 -13.95 2.80 -15.00
CA PHE A 177 -15.21 3.44 -15.38
C PHE A 177 -15.20 4.94 -15.08
N SER A 178 -14.76 5.30 -13.87
CA SER A 178 -14.72 6.68 -13.43
C SER A 178 -13.79 7.57 -14.28
N GLU A 179 -12.64 7.04 -14.71
CA GLU A 179 -11.69 7.75 -15.60
C GLU A 179 -12.23 7.97 -17.02
N ARG A 180 -13.27 7.22 -17.40
CA ARG A 180 -14.00 7.39 -18.66
C ARG A 180 -15.25 8.25 -18.50
N LEU A 181 -15.44 8.87 -17.34
CA LEU A 181 -16.63 9.65 -16.97
C LEU A 181 -17.92 8.82 -16.93
N ASP A 182 -17.81 7.49 -16.80
CA ASP A 182 -18.95 6.60 -16.52
C ASP A 182 -19.11 6.43 -15.00
N CYS A 183 -19.38 7.55 -14.34
CA CYS A 183 -19.40 7.62 -12.88
C CYS A 183 -20.59 6.82 -12.30
N GLU A 184 -21.70 6.68 -13.02
CA GLU A 184 -22.85 5.87 -12.57
C GLU A 184 -22.51 4.39 -12.42
N GLN A 185 -21.81 3.80 -13.40
CA GLN A 185 -21.33 2.42 -13.31
C GLN A 185 -20.28 2.26 -12.21
N ALA A 186 -19.37 3.23 -12.06
CA ALA A 186 -18.37 3.23 -10.99
C ALA A 186 -19.05 3.23 -9.60
N ILE A 187 -20.03 4.11 -9.37
CA ILE A 187 -20.79 4.22 -8.13
C ILE A 187 -21.55 2.91 -7.86
N THR A 188 -22.26 2.37 -8.85
CA THR A 188 -23.03 1.13 -8.70
C THR A 188 -22.13 -0.04 -8.32
N LEU A 189 -21.00 -0.20 -9.01
CA LEU A 189 -20.01 -1.23 -8.71
C LEU A 189 -19.41 -1.03 -7.31
N GLY A 190 -19.07 0.20 -6.95
CA GLY A 190 -18.50 0.57 -5.67
C GLY A 190 -19.43 0.28 -4.49
N GLN A 191 -20.70 0.65 -4.60
CA GLN A 191 -21.70 0.36 -3.58
C GLN A 191 -21.88 -1.15 -3.38
N ALA A 192 -21.95 -1.92 -4.48
CA ALA A 192 -21.98 -3.38 -4.39
C ALA A 192 -20.73 -3.94 -3.72
N LEU A 193 -19.55 -3.40 -4.04
CA LEU A 193 -18.27 -3.81 -3.45
C LEU A 193 -18.18 -3.48 -1.94
N VAL A 194 -18.66 -2.29 -1.53
CA VAL A 194 -18.77 -1.90 -0.12
C VAL A 194 -19.65 -2.90 0.64
N ASN A 195 -20.82 -3.23 0.11
CA ASN A 195 -21.74 -4.18 0.74
C ASN A 195 -21.13 -5.58 0.88
N ASP A 196 -20.46 -6.06 -0.18
CA ASP A 196 -19.75 -7.34 -0.15
C ASP A 196 -18.64 -7.36 0.91
N ARG A 197 -17.84 -6.29 0.99
CA ARG A 197 -16.75 -6.19 1.98
C ARG A 197 -17.27 -6.04 3.41
N ILE A 198 -18.37 -5.30 3.63
CA ILE A 198 -19.01 -5.24 4.95
C ILE A 198 -19.42 -6.65 5.40
N ARG A 199 -20.02 -7.44 4.51
CA ARG A 199 -20.44 -8.81 4.80
C ARG A 199 -19.26 -9.75 5.10
N ILE A 200 -18.13 -9.58 4.41
CA ILE A 200 -16.96 -10.47 4.52
C ILE A 200 -16.03 -10.06 5.68
N GLN A 201 -15.78 -8.76 5.82
CA GLN A 201 -14.70 -8.20 6.66
C GLN A 201 -15.24 -7.37 7.84
N GLY A 202 -16.53 -7.01 7.83
CA GLY A 202 -17.13 -6.10 8.80
C GLY A 202 -17.04 -4.63 8.37
N ALA A 203 -17.94 -3.80 8.89
CA ALA A 203 -18.08 -2.40 8.48
C ALA A 203 -16.88 -1.50 8.86
N GLU A 204 -16.13 -1.90 9.89
CA GLU A 204 -14.98 -1.15 10.41
C GLU A 204 -13.66 -1.50 9.71
N HIS A 205 -13.67 -2.45 8.77
CA HIS A 205 -12.44 -2.88 8.10
C HIS A 205 -11.84 -1.74 7.25
N PRO A 206 -10.51 -1.50 7.30
CA PRO A 206 -9.87 -0.41 6.56
C PRO A 206 -10.21 -0.38 5.06
N ASP A 207 -10.29 -1.56 4.42
CA ASP A 207 -10.71 -1.63 3.02
C ASP A 207 -12.13 -1.11 2.79
N VAL A 208 -13.10 -1.39 3.68
CA VAL A 208 -14.48 -0.88 3.56
C VAL A 208 -14.47 0.64 3.61
N LEU A 209 -13.73 1.20 4.55
CA LEU A 209 -13.55 2.64 4.70
C LEU A 209 -12.95 3.26 3.44
N HIS A 210 -11.95 2.62 2.84
CA HIS A 210 -11.35 3.05 1.59
C HIS A 210 -12.32 2.97 0.39
N GLU A 211 -13.10 1.89 0.26
CA GLU A 211 -14.08 1.77 -0.81
C GLU A 211 -15.21 2.80 -0.69
N ARG A 212 -15.67 3.12 0.54
CA ARG A 212 -16.66 4.18 0.77
C ARG A 212 -16.14 5.56 0.33
N ARG A 213 -14.86 5.85 0.60
CA ARG A 213 -14.20 7.06 0.09
C ARG A 213 -14.17 7.09 -1.45
N ASN A 214 -13.93 5.95 -2.08
CA ASN A 214 -13.94 5.84 -3.55
C ASN A 214 -15.32 6.15 -4.13
N VAL A 215 -16.39 5.59 -3.55
CA VAL A 215 -17.77 5.88 -3.96
C VAL A 215 -18.10 7.36 -3.84
N ALA A 216 -17.76 7.99 -2.71
CA ALA A 216 -17.99 9.43 -2.52
C ALA A 216 -17.25 10.28 -3.56
N ARG A 217 -16.00 9.92 -3.88
CA ARG A 217 -15.24 10.60 -4.94
C ARG A 217 -15.87 10.43 -6.32
N TRP A 218 -16.38 9.24 -6.64
CA TRP A 218 -17.06 9.02 -7.93
C TRP A 218 -18.37 9.78 -8.03
N ARG A 219 -19.09 9.97 -6.92
CA ARG A 219 -20.24 10.89 -6.87
C ARG A 219 -19.85 12.34 -7.11
N GLU A 220 -18.74 12.80 -6.52
CA GLU A 220 -18.23 14.15 -6.80
C GLU A 220 -17.94 14.34 -8.29
N TRP A 221 -17.31 13.36 -8.96
CA TRP A 221 -17.08 13.40 -10.41
C TRP A 221 -18.34 13.27 -11.25
N ALA A 222 -19.43 12.72 -10.69
CA ALA A 222 -20.76 12.70 -11.29
C ALA A 222 -21.55 13.99 -11.04
N ASP A 223 -20.95 15.01 -10.42
CA ASP A 223 -21.61 16.24 -9.95
C ASP A 223 -22.70 16.00 -8.88
N ASP A 224 -22.76 14.80 -8.27
CA ASP A 224 -23.59 14.49 -7.10
C ASP A 224 -22.86 14.87 -5.80
N ARG A 225 -22.63 16.18 -5.65
CA ARG A 225 -21.93 16.73 -4.49
C ARG A 225 -22.68 16.51 -3.18
N ALA A 226 -24.01 16.56 -3.22
CA ALA A 226 -24.85 16.35 -2.04
C ALA A 226 -24.74 14.89 -1.54
N GLY A 227 -24.83 13.91 -2.45
CA GLY A 227 -24.61 12.51 -2.11
C GLY A 227 -23.18 12.22 -1.66
N ALA A 228 -22.18 12.84 -2.30
CA ALA A 228 -20.78 12.72 -1.88
C ALA A 228 -20.56 13.22 -0.44
N LEU A 229 -21.09 14.40 -0.08
CA LEU A 229 -21.01 14.93 1.27
C LEU A 229 -21.73 14.04 2.28
N GLN A 230 -22.90 13.51 1.94
CA GLN A 230 -23.62 12.58 2.81
C GLN A 230 -22.78 11.31 3.10
N ASP A 231 -22.18 10.72 2.06
CA ASP A 231 -21.35 9.53 2.21
C ASP A 231 -20.07 9.82 3.02
N LEU A 232 -19.44 10.99 2.79
CA LEU A 232 -18.25 11.43 3.52
C LEU A 232 -18.53 11.77 4.99
N ASP A 233 -19.67 12.39 5.31
CA ASP A 233 -20.05 12.70 6.69
C ASP A 233 -20.26 11.43 7.51
N LEU A 234 -20.92 10.42 6.91
CA LEU A 234 -21.05 9.10 7.53
C LEU A 234 -19.67 8.45 7.70
N LEU A 235 -18.82 8.52 6.68
CA LEU A 235 -17.48 7.96 6.73
C LEU A 235 -16.60 8.61 7.79
N LEU A 236 -16.70 9.93 7.96
CA LEU A 236 -15.96 10.71 8.93
C LEU A 236 -16.36 10.30 10.36
N ARG A 237 -17.66 10.20 10.64
CA ARG A 237 -18.15 9.74 11.94
C ARG A 237 -17.60 8.36 12.30
N ASP A 238 -17.61 7.44 11.34
CA ASP A 238 -17.08 6.10 11.54
C ASP A 238 -15.56 6.12 11.78
N HIS A 239 -14.79 6.91 11.02
CA HIS A 239 -13.35 7.07 11.25
C HIS A 239 -13.04 7.70 12.62
N GLU A 240 -13.77 8.74 13.02
CA GLU A 240 -13.60 9.38 14.32
C GLU A 240 -13.88 8.42 15.48
N GLN A 241 -14.86 7.53 15.32
CA GLN A 241 -15.18 6.50 16.31
C GLN A 241 -14.14 5.38 16.38
N ILE A 242 -13.65 4.92 15.22
CA ILE A 242 -12.76 3.74 15.13
C ILE A 242 -11.30 4.12 15.36
N LEU A 243 -10.83 5.18 14.71
CA LEU A 243 -9.41 5.58 14.66
C LEU A 243 -9.11 6.81 15.50
N GLY A 244 -10.13 7.64 15.79
CA GLY A 244 -9.99 8.91 16.48
C GLY A 244 -9.86 10.10 15.53
N ALA A 245 -10.17 11.29 16.05
CA ALA A 245 -10.22 12.56 15.31
C ALA A 245 -8.89 12.99 14.66
N GLU A 246 -7.77 12.65 15.29
CA GLU A 246 -6.42 13.08 14.87
C GLU A 246 -5.68 12.01 14.05
N HIS A 247 -6.30 10.86 13.79
CA HIS A 247 -5.66 9.81 12.99
C HIS A 247 -5.47 10.28 11.54
N PRO A 248 -4.33 10.00 10.88
CA PRO A 248 -4.07 10.42 9.51
C PRO A 248 -5.21 10.10 8.53
N ASP A 249 -5.73 8.87 8.54
CA ASP A 249 -6.88 8.47 7.71
C ASP A 249 -8.15 9.32 7.99
N THR A 250 -8.41 9.71 9.24
CA THR A 250 -9.54 10.57 9.62
C THR A 250 -9.34 12.00 9.11
N LEU A 251 -8.12 12.53 9.22
CA LEU A 251 -7.74 13.83 8.67
C LEU A 251 -7.87 13.86 7.14
N ASP A 252 -7.53 12.76 6.47
CA ASP A 252 -7.71 12.55 5.04
C ASP A 252 -9.18 12.63 4.61
N VAL A 253 -10.09 12.03 5.39
CA VAL A 253 -11.54 12.12 5.16
C VAL A 253 -12.05 13.54 5.45
N ARG A 254 -11.58 14.21 6.51
CA ARG A 254 -11.92 15.62 6.78
C ARG A 254 -11.48 16.54 5.64
N GLY A 255 -10.29 16.31 5.10
CA GLY A 255 -9.78 17.03 3.92
C GLY A 255 -10.69 16.81 2.70
N ALA A 256 -11.16 15.57 2.49
CA ALA A 256 -12.13 15.28 1.44
C ALA A 256 -13.46 16.00 1.67
N VAL A 257 -14.02 15.99 2.89
CA VAL A 257 -15.23 16.77 3.23
C VAL A 257 -15.02 18.25 2.93
N ALA A 258 -13.92 18.84 3.39
CA ALA A 258 -13.61 20.26 3.16
C ALA A 258 -13.52 20.58 1.65
N TRP A 259 -12.84 19.73 0.88
CA TRP A 259 -12.75 19.85 -0.57
C TRP A 259 -14.15 19.79 -1.24
N THR A 260 -14.95 18.78 -0.87
CA THR A 260 -16.33 18.61 -1.35
C THR A 260 -17.31 19.61 -0.73
N MET A 261 -16.92 20.45 0.23
CA MET A 261 -17.71 21.62 0.69
C MET A 261 -17.30 22.90 -0.04
N LEU A 262 -16.01 23.08 -0.32
CA LEU A 262 -15.46 24.23 -1.04
C LEU A 262 -15.74 24.15 -2.54
N GLY A 263 -15.37 23.07 -3.23
CA GLY A 263 -15.61 22.95 -4.68
C GLY A 263 -14.81 24.00 -5.46
N GLU A 264 -14.93 24.00 -6.78
CA GLU A 264 -14.09 24.88 -7.62
C GLU A 264 -14.37 26.38 -7.40
N SER A 265 -15.58 26.76 -6.96
CA SER A 265 -15.99 28.17 -6.83
C SER A 265 -15.64 28.82 -5.49
N THR A 266 -15.32 28.08 -4.44
CA THR A 266 -15.16 28.65 -3.08
C THR A 266 -13.70 28.87 -2.71
N ALA A 267 -12.74 28.35 -3.48
CA ALA A 267 -11.31 28.57 -3.28
C ALA A 267 -10.91 30.07 -3.28
N VAL A 268 -11.57 30.90 -4.11
CA VAL A 268 -11.30 32.35 -4.16
C VAL A 268 -11.80 33.08 -2.90
N ARG A 269 -12.89 32.61 -2.28
CA ARG A 269 -13.37 33.16 -0.98
C ARG A 269 -12.62 32.59 0.21
N ALA A 270 -12.27 31.30 0.17
CA ALA A 270 -11.53 30.61 1.21
C ALA A 270 -10.09 31.09 1.33
N VAL A 271 -9.42 31.53 0.24
CA VAL A 271 -8.09 32.18 0.36
C VAL A 271 -8.17 33.46 1.19
N GLY A 272 -9.27 34.22 1.13
CA GLY A 272 -9.48 35.41 1.95
C GLY A 272 -9.73 35.12 3.44
N GLU A 273 -10.34 33.99 3.76
CA GLU A 273 -10.58 33.53 5.15
C GLU A 273 -9.41 32.69 5.70
N CYS A 274 -8.64 32.00 4.85
CA CYS A 274 -7.41 31.29 5.24
C CYS A 274 -6.28 32.25 5.60
N THR A 275 -6.25 33.47 5.05
CA THR A 275 -5.31 34.51 5.52
C THR A 275 -5.51 34.89 6.98
N THR A 276 -6.72 34.73 7.54
CA THR A 276 -6.95 34.96 8.99
C THR A 276 -6.66 33.74 9.86
N LEU A 277 -6.58 32.53 9.28
CA LEU A 277 -6.22 31.29 9.99
C LEU A 277 -4.70 31.04 10.01
N LEU A 278 -3.97 31.56 9.03
CA LEU A 278 -2.51 31.47 8.95
C LEU A 278 -1.78 32.40 9.93
N GLU A 279 -2.46 33.39 10.53
CA GLU A 279 -1.86 34.25 11.56
C GLU A 279 -1.69 33.52 12.91
N ASP A 280 -2.40 32.41 13.15
CA ASP A 280 -2.39 31.71 14.44
C ASP A 280 -1.76 30.30 14.43
N VAL A 281 -1.20 29.83 13.31
CA VAL A 281 -0.60 28.48 13.25
C VAL A 281 0.86 28.54 12.82
N THR A 282 1.75 28.67 13.81
CA THR A 282 3.16 28.30 13.67
C THR A 282 3.36 26.86 14.15
N PHE A 283 3.40 25.90 13.25
CA PHE A 283 3.92 24.56 13.58
C PHE A 283 5.45 24.63 13.66
N SER A 284 5.98 24.53 14.89
CA SER A 284 7.41 24.34 15.15
C SER A 284 7.67 22.86 15.44
N THR A 285 7.83 22.05 14.40
CA THR A 285 8.45 20.72 14.55
C THR A 285 9.96 20.86 14.36
N ARG A 286 10.69 21.05 15.46
CA ARG A 286 12.12 20.75 15.55
C ARG A 286 12.30 19.52 16.42
N LEU A 287 12.99 18.52 15.89
CA LEU A 287 13.49 17.39 16.67
C LEU A 287 14.48 17.90 17.71
N LEU A 288 14.34 17.45 18.96
CA LEU A 288 15.31 17.74 20.01
C LEU A 288 16.53 16.81 19.90
N PRO A 289 17.73 17.27 20.29
CA PRO A 289 18.91 16.43 20.45
C PRO A 289 18.71 15.30 21.48
N THR A 290 19.43 14.19 21.32
CA THR A 290 19.28 12.94 22.11
C THR A 290 19.61 13.05 23.61
N ASP A 291 20.18 14.17 24.03
CA ASP A 291 20.61 14.47 25.40
C ASP A 291 19.69 15.49 26.11
N THR A 292 18.55 15.85 25.50
CA THR A 292 17.58 16.79 26.06
C THR A 292 16.31 16.06 26.52
N ASP A 293 15.94 16.21 27.79
CA ASP A 293 14.69 15.65 28.31
C ASP A 293 13.46 16.31 27.68
N TYR A 294 12.51 15.49 27.22
CA TYR A 294 11.24 15.98 26.71
C TYR A 294 10.36 16.46 27.88
N PRO A 295 9.84 17.70 27.85
CA PRO A 295 8.88 18.14 28.86
C PRO A 295 7.58 17.33 28.75
N GLN A 296 7.01 16.92 29.88
CA GLN A 296 5.87 15.99 30.00
C GLN A 296 4.67 16.31 29.09
N ARG A 297 4.41 17.60 28.84
CA ARG A 297 3.35 18.06 27.92
C ARG A 297 3.57 17.74 26.43
N VAL A 298 4.79 17.38 26.04
CA VAL A 298 5.16 16.93 24.68
C VAL A 298 5.06 15.41 24.58
N LEU A 299 5.03 14.70 25.71
CA LEU A 299 4.92 13.25 25.82
C LEU A 299 3.47 12.77 25.98
N ASP A 300 2.49 13.66 26.10
CA ASP A 300 1.05 13.33 26.08
C ASP A 300 0.57 13.04 24.64
N HIS A 301 1.15 12.01 24.03
CA HIS A 301 0.67 11.40 22.80
C HIS A 301 0.00 10.05 23.14
N ARG A 302 -1.27 9.89 22.72
CA ARG A 302 -2.19 8.78 23.08
C ARG A 302 -1.88 7.41 22.44
N LEU A 303 -0.62 6.98 22.41
CA LEU A 303 -0.27 5.61 21.98
C LEU A 303 0.34 4.74 23.09
N VAL A 304 0.42 5.22 24.33
CA VAL A 304 0.81 4.36 25.46
C VAL A 304 -0.08 4.63 26.67
N ASN A 305 -0.97 3.69 26.98
CA ASN A 305 -1.70 3.66 28.26
C ASN A 305 -0.89 2.80 29.24
N ILE A 306 -0.24 3.45 30.21
CA ILE A 306 0.33 2.82 31.40
C ILE A 306 -0.49 3.35 32.58
N ASP A 307 -1.00 2.47 33.45
CA ASP A 307 -1.64 2.95 34.69
C ASP A 307 -0.59 3.35 35.73
N ALA A 308 -1.06 3.95 36.83
CA ALA A 308 -0.25 4.56 37.86
C ALA A 308 0.81 3.64 38.52
N ASP A 309 0.73 2.31 38.33
CA ASP A 309 1.66 1.33 38.91
C ASP A 309 2.62 0.67 37.89
N TRP A 310 2.72 1.17 36.66
CA TRP A 310 3.73 0.76 35.66
C TRP A 310 3.76 -0.74 35.27
N LEU A 311 2.63 -1.46 35.33
CA LEU A 311 2.54 -2.87 34.91
C LEU A 311 1.59 -3.12 33.72
N TYR A 312 2.06 -3.90 32.74
CA TYR A 312 1.30 -4.34 31.57
C TYR A 312 0.24 -5.40 31.93
N ARG A 313 -1.04 -5.14 31.63
CA ARG A 313 -2.12 -6.14 31.68
C ARG A 313 -2.66 -6.44 30.28
N GLY A 314 -2.16 -7.51 29.67
CA GLY A 314 -2.77 -8.14 28.50
C GLY A 314 -4.12 -8.78 28.83
N SER A 315 -5.06 -8.73 27.89
CA SER A 315 -6.32 -9.48 27.98
C SER A 315 -6.04 -11.00 27.92
N ARG A 316 -6.84 -11.75 28.68
CA ARG A 316 -6.61 -13.17 28.98
C ARG A 316 -6.82 -14.06 27.74
N ARG A 317 -5.79 -14.85 27.42
CA ARG A 317 -5.74 -16.03 26.51
C ARG A 317 -5.88 -15.70 25.02
N THR A 318 -4.77 -15.57 24.29
CA THR A 318 -4.09 -16.64 23.52
C THR A 318 -2.71 -16.12 23.07
N ARG A 319 -1.67 -16.95 23.08
CA ARG A 319 -0.32 -16.60 22.60
C ARG A 319 -0.36 -16.40 21.08
N LEU A 320 0.14 -15.27 20.58
CA LEU A 320 0.44 -15.11 19.15
C LEU A 320 1.75 -15.82 18.81
N HIS A 321 1.67 -16.74 17.86
CA HIS A 321 2.81 -17.46 17.30
C HIS A 321 3.46 -16.59 16.20
N PRO A 322 4.80 -16.49 16.07
CA PRO A 322 5.47 -15.53 15.17
C PRO A 322 5.33 -15.82 13.66
N SER A 323 4.61 -16.87 13.27
CA SER A 323 4.55 -17.38 11.89
C SER A 323 3.32 -16.91 11.10
N GLY A 324 2.53 -15.97 11.61
CA GLY A 324 1.28 -15.51 10.99
C GLY A 324 1.26 -14.06 10.47
N ALA A 325 2.30 -13.25 10.72
CA ALA A 325 2.32 -11.84 10.34
C ALA A 325 2.95 -11.63 8.95
N HIS A 326 2.37 -12.23 7.94
CA HIS A 326 2.72 -11.97 6.54
C HIS A 326 1.51 -11.41 5.79
N SER A 327 1.19 -10.15 6.04
CA SER A 327 0.65 -9.18 5.07
C SER A 327 0.03 -7.99 5.82
N ASP A 328 0.83 -6.95 6.08
CA ASP A 328 0.36 -5.58 5.87
C ASP A 328 1.54 -4.63 5.98
N PHE A 329 2.12 -4.31 4.83
CA PHE A 329 3.34 -3.51 4.66
C PHE A 329 3.06 -2.00 4.68
N LEU A 330 2.04 -1.55 5.42
CA LEU A 330 1.54 -0.17 5.32
C LEU A 330 1.36 0.58 6.65
N ARG A 331 1.77 0.01 7.80
CA ARG A 331 1.55 0.64 9.11
C ARG A 331 2.82 0.77 9.98
N PRO A 332 3.32 1.99 10.24
CA PRO A 332 4.49 2.28 11.10
C PRO A 332 4.38 1.74 12.52
N GLU A 333 3.18 1.54 13.04
CA GLU A 333 2.91 1.21 14.44
C GLU A 333 3.29 -0.25 14.77
N SER A 334 3.29 -1.13 13.77
CA SER A 334 3.74 -2.52 13.91
C SER A 334 5.26 -2.61 14.07
N ALA A 335 6.00 -1.63 13.53
CA ALA A 335 7.45 -1.57 13.60
C ALA A 335 7.95 -1.11 14.98
N HIS A 336 7.21 -0.24 15.66
CA HIS A 336 7.56 0.26 16.99
C HIS A 336 7.59 -0.86 18.05
N LEU A 337 6.56 -1.72 18.07
CA LEU A 337 6.47 -2.86 18.99
C LEU A 337 7.62 -3.87 18.79
N LEU A 338 8.04 -4.09 17.54
CA LEU A 338 9.13 -5.01 17.20
C LEU A 338 10.53 -4.44 17.51
N LEU A 339 10.71 -3.12 17.38
CA LEU A 339 11.95 -2.43 17.77
C LEU A 339 12.14 -2.43 19.29
N THR A 340 11.08 -2.17 20.07
CA THR A 340 11.15 -2.23 21.53
C THR A 340 11.48 -3.64 22.01
N LEU A 341 10.94 -4.68 21.38
CA LEU A 341 11.27 -6.08 21.71
C LEU A 341 12.70 -6.48 21.30
N ALA A 342 13.26 -5.90 20.24
CA ALA A 342 14.61 -6.17 19.77
C ALA A 342 15.69 -5.42 20.59
N GLU A 343 15.37 -4.25 21.14
CA GLU A 343 16.25 -3.52 22.08
C GLU A 343 16.34 -4.20 23.46
N HIS A 344 15.26 -4.87 23.88
CA HIS A 344 15.21 -5.58 25.17
C HIS A 344 15.73 -7.02 25.11
N SER A 345 16.19 -7.51 23.95
CA SER A 345 16.69 -8.88 23.77
C SER A 345 18.22 -8.99 23.71
N ARG A 346 18.96 -8.06 24.33
CA ARG A 346 20.41 -8.22 24.57
C ARG A 346 20.68 -8.99 25.85
#